data_AF-A0A539DMW5-F1
#
_entry.id   AF-A0A539DMW5-F1
#
_cell.length_a   1.000
_cell.length_b   1.000
_cell.length_c   1.000
_cell.angle_alpha   90.00
_cell.angle_beta   90.00
_cell.angle_gamma   90.00
#
_symmetry.space_group_name_H-M   'P 1'
#
loop_
_entity.id
_entity.type
_entity.pdbx_description
1 polymer ?
#
loop_
_entity_poly.entity_id
_entity_poly.type
_entity_poly.pdbx_seq_one_letter_code
_entity_poly.pdbx_strand_id
1 'polypeptide(L)'
;LSPRWQAGTLVLKPGDSSLKEKEIPLEAFFHKIVMLRDRLRVLEQKVNAHKVLTDADKVELQQYVTKIYGTLTSFNILFRDKGDQFVGERGGRDDD
;
A
#
# COMPACT_ATOMS: atom_id res chain seq x y z
N LEU A 1 12.06 -1.55 6.40
CA LEU A 1 12.50 -0.48 5.49
C LEU A 1 13.76 -0.92 4.74
N SER A 2 13.84 -0.70 3.43
CA SER A 2 15.05 -0.99 2.63
C SER A 2 16.24 -0.14 3.12
N PRO A 3 17.49 -0.67 3.13
CA PRO A 3 18.65 0.05 3.65
C PRO A 3 18.85 1.46 3.09
N ARG A 4 18.52 1.66 1.80
CA ARG A 4 18.62 2.97 1.13
C ARG A 4 17.82 4.08 1.81
N TRP A 5 16.75 3.74 2.52
CA TRP A 5 15.80 4.70 3.08
C TRP A 5 15.88 4.85 4.60
N GLN A 6 16.78 4.12 5.26
CA GLN A 6 16.98 4.20 6.71
C GLN A 6 17.42 5.59 7.15
N ALA A 7 16.86 6.07 8.25
CA ALA A 7 17.05 7.42 8.80
C ALA A 7 16.72 8.55 7.80
N GLY A 8 15.94 8.26 6.75
CA GLY A 8 15.54 9.25 5.77
C GLY A 8 14.31 10.06 6.18
N THR A 9 14.03 11.12 5.43
CA THR A 9 12.92 12.04 5.69
C THR A 9 12.07 12.18 4.42
N LEU A 10 10.74 12.03 4.56
CA LEU A 10 9.77 12.43 3.56
C LEU A 10 9.54 13.94 3.70
N VAL A 11 9.76 14.68 2.61
CA VAL A 11 9.55 16.12 2.55
C VAL A 11 8.34 16.41 1.69
N LEU A 12 7.29 16.98 2.28
CA LEU A 12 6.14 17.50 1.57
C LEU A 12 6.38 18.97 1.25
N LYS A 13 6.57 19.26 -0.04
CA LYS A 13 6.80 20.61 -0.54
C LYS A 13 5.46 21.25 -0.93
N PRO A 14 5.08 22.39 -0.34
CA PRO A 14 3.93 23.15 -0.79
C PRO A 14 4.17 23.69 -2.20
N GLY A 15 3.09 23.84 -2.97
CA GLY A 15 3.17 24.52 -4.28
C GLY A 15 3.45 26.02 -4.16
N ASP A 16 3.12 26.61 -3.00
CA ASP A 16 3.50 27.97 -2.61
C ASP A 16 4.86 27.94 -1.90
N SER A 17 5.88 28.53 -2.52
CA SER A 17 7.25 28.56 -2.01
C SER A 17 7.46 29.46 -0.80
N SER A 18 6.46 30.28 -0.43
CA SER A 18 6.50 31.07 0.81
C SER A 18 6.19 30.24 2.05
N LEU A 19 5.56 29.07 1.88
CA LEU A 19 5.17 28.18 2.97
C LEU A 19 6.30 27.20 3.31
N LYS A 20 6.40 26.86 4.60
CA LYS A 20 7.40 25.91 5.09
C LYS A 20 7.08 24.49 4.65
N GLU A 21 8.12 23.77 4.21
CA GLU A 21 8.05 22.34 3.96
C GLU A 21 7.67 21.55 5.22
N LYS A 22 6.94 20.45 5.03
CA LYS A 22 6.61 19.52 6.11
C LYS A 22 7.48 18.28 6.01
N GLU A 23 8.25 18.05 7.05
CA GLU A 23 9.12 16.89 7.17
C GLU A 23 8.44 15.79 7.99
N ILE A 24 8.60 14.54 7.55
CA ILE A 24 8.08 13.35 8.21
C ILE A 24 9.20 12.29 8.19
N PRO A 25 9.61 11.73 9.33
CA PRO A 25 10.55 10.61 9.34
C PRO A 25 10.04 9.44 8.50
N LEU A 26 10.87 8.88 7.62
CA LEU A 26 10.43 7.80 6.72
C LEU A 26 10.01 6.56 7.49
N GLU A 27 10.58 6.28 8.66
CA GLU A 27 10.18 5.19 9.53
C GLU A 27 8.73 5.37 10.01
N ALA A 28 8.36 6.58 10.42
CA ALA A 28 7.01 6.89 10.87
C ALA A 28 6.00 6.80 9.73
N PHE A 29 6.38 7.26 8.54
CA PHE A 29 5.57 7.09 7.34
C PHE A 29 5.42 5.60 6.96
N PHE A 30 6.53 4.87 6.89
CA PHE A 30 6.55 3.45 6.53
C PHE A 30 5.76 2.59 7.52
N HIS A 31 5.83 2.90 8.82
CA HIS A 31 5.01 2.22 9.82
C HIS A 31 3.51 2.35 9.52
N LYS A 32 3.04 3.53 9.08
CA LYS A 32 1.64 3.72 8.66
C LYS A 32 1.30 2.91 7.41
N ILE A 33 2.21 2.79 6.45
CA ILE A 33 2.04 1.96 5.26
C ILE A 33 1.91 0.47 5.64
N VAL A 34 2.75 -0.01 6.55
CA VAL A 34 2.67 -1.38 7.08
C VAL A 34 1.34 -1.60 7.83
N MET A 35 0.92 -0.66 8.69
CA MET A 35 -0.38 -0.75 9.37
C MET A 35 -1.56 -0.82 8.38
N LEU A 36 -1.50 -0.07 7.28
CA LEU A 36 -2.52 -0.10 6.25
C LEU A 36 -2.57 -1.47 5.56
N ARG A 37 -1.42 -2.01 5.18
CA ARG A 37 -1.29 -3.37 4.61
C ARG A 37 -1.92 -4.40 5.54
N ASP A 38 -1.58 -4.37 6.83
CA ASP A 38 -2.03 -5.36 7.79
C ASP A 38 -3.57 -5.28 7.98
N ARG A 39 -4.14 -4.07 7.95
CA ARG A 39 -5.61 -3.89 7.98
C ARG A 39 -6.30 -4.44 6.74
N LEU A 40 -5.72 -4.27 5.54
CA LEU A 40 -6.25 -4.84 4.30
C LEU A 40 -6.20 -6.38 4.32
N ARG A 41 -5.12 -6.97 4.86
CA ARG A 41 -5.02 -8.43 5.04
C ARG A 41 -6.11 -8.95 5.98
N VAL A 42 -6.36 -8.25 7.09
CA VAL A 42 -7.46 -8.63 8.01
C VAL A 42 -8.83 -8.46 7.33
N LEU A 43 -9.02 -7.42 6.53
CA LEU A 43 -10.27 -7.21 5.78
C LEU A 43 -10.53 -8.37 4.81
N GLU A 44 -9.54 -8.76 4.03
CA GLU A 44 -9.61 -9.89 3.10
C GLU A 44 -10.00 -11.20 3.83
N GLN A 45 -9.34 -11.49 4.95
CA GLN A 45 -9.67 -12.65 5.78
C GLN A 45 -11.13 -12.63 6.27
N LYS A 46 -11.62 -11.45 6.69
CA LYS A 46 -13.02 -11.28 7.12
C LYS A 46 -14.02 -11.49 5.99
N VAL A 47 -13.72 -11.00 4.79
CA VAL A 47 -14.54 -11.23 3.58
C VAL A 47 -14.61 -12.72 3.26
N ASN A 48 -13.47 -13.41 3.29
CA ASN A 48 -13.39 -14.85 3.01
C ASN A 48 -14.22 -15.68 4.00
N ALA A 49 -14.12 -15.34 5.28
CA ALA A 49 -14.83 -16.02 6.37
C ALA A 49 -16.28 -15.55 6.56
N HIS A 50 -16.78 -14.60 5.74
CA HIS A 50 -18.12 -14.06 5.92
C HIS A 50 -19.20 -15.12 5.61
N LYS A 51 -20.12 -15.33 6.56
CA LYS A 51 -21.11 -16.42 6.50
C LYS A 51 -22.30 -16.13 5.58
N VAL A 52 -22.59 -14.85 5.33
CA VAL A 52 -23.80 -14.40 4.61
C VAL A 52 -23.52 -13.99 3.17
N LEU A 53 -22.27 -13.58 2.86
CA LEU A 53 -21.95 -13.12 1.50
C LEU A 53 -21.96 -14.30 0.55
N THR A 54 -22.50 -14.10 -0.64
CA THR A 54 -22.42 -15.09 -1.72
C THR A 54 -20.98 -15.17 -2.23
N ASP A 55 -20.64 -16.26 -2.93
CA ASP A 55 -19.31 -16.40 -3.52
C ASP A 55 -19.02 -15.29 -4.55
N ALA A 56 -20.05 -14.84 -5.28
CA ALA A 56 -19.93 -13.72 -6.22
C ALA A 56 -19.59 -12.41 -5.50
N ASP A 57 -20.28 -12.07 -4.41
CA ASP A 57 -20.00 -10.86 -3.63
C ASP A 57 -18.59 -10.91 -3.02
N LYS A 58 -18.16 -12.09 -2.56
CA LYS A 58 -16.80 -12.28 -2.02
C LYS A 58 -15.74 -12.02 -3.10
N VAL A 59 -15.94 -12.57 -4.30
CA VAL A 59 -15.02 -12.35 -5.43
C VAL A 59 -14.95 -10.86 -5.79
N GLU A 60 -16.08 -10.16 -5.87
CA GLU A 60 -16.10 -8.73 -6.17
C GLU A 60 -15.31 -7.91 -5.12
N LEU A 61 -15.54 -8.17 -3.83
CA LEU A 61 -14.83 -7.51 -2.74
C LEU A 61 -13.33 -7.84 -2.73
N GLN A 62 -12.96 -9.09 -2.98
CA GLN A 62 -11.56 -9.51 -3.12
C GLN A 62 -10.87 -8.81 -4.29
N GLN A 63 -11.54 -8.66 -5.43
CA GLN A 63 -11.03 -7.90 -6.57
C GLN A 63 -10.84 -6.43 -6.21
N TYR A 64 -11.77 -5.83 -5.46
CA TYR A 64 -11.62 -4.46 -4.99
C TYR A 64 -10.43 -4.30 -4.04
N VAL A 65 -10.24 -5.22 -3.09
CA VAL A 65 -9.04 -5.25 -2.22
C VAL A 65 -7.76 -5.39 -3.05
N THR A 66 -7.76 -6.25 -4.09
CA THR A 66 -6.63 -6.43 -5.00
C THR A 66 -6.29 -5.14 -5.76
N LYS A 67 -7.31 -4.39 -6.21
CA LYS A 67 -7.12 -3.07 -6.84
C LYS A 67 -6.52 -2.06 -5.86
N ILE A 68 -6.96 -2.07 -4.59
CA ILE A 68 -6.36 -1.24 -3.55
C ILE A 68 -4.87 -1.58 -3.39
N TYR A 69 -4.50 -2.87 -3.32
CA TYR A 69 -3.08 -3.25 -3.28
C TYR A 69 -2.31 -2.74 -4.50
N GLY A 70 -2.91 -2.74 -5.69
CA GLY A 70 -2.36 -2.14 -6.91
C GLY A 70 -1.97 -0.67 -6.74
N THR A 71 -2.84 0.15 -6.15
CA THR A 71 -2.57 1.58 -5.91
C THR A 71 -1.40 1.84 -4.95
N LEU A 72 -1.06 0.87 -4.11
CA LEU A 72 -0.03 1.00 -3.08
C LEU A 72 1.34 0.51 -3.56
N THR A 73 1.43 -0.08 -4.76
CA THR A 73 2.67 -0.62 -5.33
C THR A 73 3.78 0.44 -5.48
N SER A 74 3.44 1.72 -5.63
CA SER A 74 4.42 2.82 -5.65
C SER A 74 5.27 2.88 -4.36
N PHE A 75 4.74 2.40 -3.24
CA PHE A 75 5.46 2.35 -1.96
C PHE A 75 6.37 1.12 -1.83
N ASN A 76 6.38 0.19 -2.80
CA ASN A 76 7.21 -1.02 -2.75
C ASN A 76 8.72 -0.72 -2.65
N ILE A 77 9.15 0.45 -3.13
CA ILE A 77 10.54 0.92 -3.01
C ILE A 77 11.02 1.03 -1.55
N LEU A 78 10.09 1.17 -0.60
CA LEU A 78 10.39 1.29 0.83
C LEU A 78 10.62 -0.08 1.49
N PHE A 79 10.17 -1.17 0.87
CA PHE A 79 10.29 -2.51 1.43
C PHE A 79 11.66 -3.11 1.11
N ARG A 80 12.26 -3.76 2.10
CA ARG A 80 13.50 -4.53 1.92
C ARG A 80 13.21 -5.88 1.26
N ASP A 81 12.18 -6.55 1.77
CA ASP A 81 11.86 -7.93 1.46
C ASP A 81 10.71 -7.98 0.44
N LYS A 82 10.88 -8.72 -0.66
CA LYS A 82 9.86 -8.80 -1.73
C LYS A 82 8.53 -9.41 -1.25
N GLY A 83 8.58 -10.33 -0.28
CA GLY A 83 7.37 -10.96 0.28
C GLY A 83 6.49 -10.00 1.07
N ASP A 84 7.02 -8.84 1.48
CA ASP A 84 6.28 -7.82 2.21
C ASP A 84 5.65 -6.76 1.31
N GLN A 85 6.01 -6.75 0.02
CA GLN A 85 5.55 -5.78 -0.97
C GLN A 85 4.07 -5.96 -1.28
N PHE A 86 3.44 -4.86 -1.68
CA PHE A 86 2.10 -4.88 -2.25
C PHE A 86 2.11 -5.54 -3.62
N VAL A 87 1.12 -6.39 -3.87
CA VAL A 87 0.89 -7.05 -5.17
C VAL A 87 -0.56 -6.79 -5.54
N GLY A 88 -0.77 -6.00 -6.60
CA GLY A 88 -2.09 -5.83 -7.21
C GLY A 88 -2.28 -6.73 -8.42
N GLU A 89 -3.40 -6.56 -9.12
CA GLU A 89 -3.53 -7.02 -10.50
C GLU A 89 -2.41 -6.35 -11.30
N ARG A 90 -1.43 -7.14 -11.77
CA ARG A 90 -0.47 -6.62 -12.73
C ARG A 90 -1.31 -6.09 -13.89
N GLY A 91 -1.14 -4.81 -14.22
CA GLY A 91 -1.62 -4.29 -15.49
C GLY A 91 -1.22 -5.29 -16.57
N GLY A 92 -2.15 -5.64 -17.44
CA GLY A 92 -1.81 -6.34 -18.68
C GLY A 92 -0.59 -5.65 -19.28
N ARG A 93 0.36 -6.44 -19.74
CA ARG A 93 1.52 -5.96 -20.49
C ARG A 93 1.09 -4.85 -21.45
N ASP A 94 1.51 -3.63 -21.16
CA ASP A 94 1.84 -2.67 -22.21
C ASP A 94 3.30 -2.98 -22.60
N ASP A 95 3.50 -4.15 -23.22
CA ASP A 95 4.65 -4.46 -24.06
C ASP A 95 4.10 -4.42 -25.50
N ASP A 96 4.06 -3.23 -26.09
CA ASP A 96 4.00 -2.96 -27.54
C ASP A 96 4.89 -1.73 -27.83
#